data_AF-A0AAJ2IYL6-F1
#
_entry.id   AF-A0AAJ2IYL6-F1
#
_cell.length_a   1.000
_cell.length_b   1.000
_cell.length_c   1.000
_cell.angle_alpha   90.00
_cell.angle_beta   90.00
_cell.angle_gamma   90.00
#
_symmetry.space_group_name_H-M   'P 1'
#
loop_
_entity.id
_entity.type
_entity.pdbx_description
1 polymer ?
#
loop_
_entity_poly.entity_id
_entity_poly.type
_entity_poly.pdbx_seq_one_letter_code
_entity_poly.pdbx_strand_id
1 'polypeptide(L)' 'MNKNDKKLFVLANELLGDVAKQKITGVSVDNTEYGDGSKHLSIVIDYVEASGTNFEIKTGR' A
#
# COMPACT_ATOMS: atom_id res chain seq x y z
N MET A 1 13.01 10.93 -10.98
CA MET A 1 12.81 9.91 -9.93
C MET A 1 14.16 9.42 -9.45
N ASN A 2 14.45 9.63 -8.18
CA ASN A 2 15.59 8.98 -7.52
C ASN A 2 15.34 7.45 -7.45
N LYS A 3 16.35 6.68 -7.05
CA LYS A 3 16.23 5.20 -6.97
C LYS A 3 15.14 4.73 -6.00
N ASN A 4 14.89 5.46 -4.92
CA ASN A 4 13.86 5.15 -3.92
C ASN A 4 12.45 5.41 -4.48
N ASP A 5 12.27 6.51 -5.22
CA ASP A 5 11.00 6.82 -5.88
C ASP A 5 10.62 5.72 -6.89
N LYS A 6 11.61 5.15 -7.60
CA LYS A 6 11.39 4.02 -8.53
C LYS A 6 10.94 2.76 -7.82
N LYS A 7 11.55 2.42 -6.68
CA LYS A 7 11.14 1.24 -5.89
C LYS A 7 9.73 1.41 -5.33
N LEU A 8 9.41 2.58 -4.78
CA LEU A 8 8.08 2.90 -4.28
C LEU A 8 7.02 2.85 -5.39
N PHE A 9 7.35 3.35 -6.59
CA PHE A 9 6.46 3.29 -7.73
C PHE A 9 6.16 1.85 -8.19
N VAL A 10 7.16 0.96 -8.18
CA VAL A 10 6.94 -0.45 -8.52
C VAL A 10 6.05 -1.13 -7.48
N LEU A 11 6.35 -0.97 -6.19
CA LEU A 11 5.57 -1.54 -5.09
C LEU A 11 4.12 -1.03 -5.10
N ALA A 12 3.92 0.26 -5.37
CA ALA A 12 2.58 0.84 -5.47
C ALA A 12 1.78 0.23 -6.64
N ASN A 13 2.41 0.00 -7.80
CA ASN A 13 1.73 -0.62 -8.94
C ASN A 13 1.42 -2.10 -8.72
N GLU A 14 2.30 -2.84 -8.05
CA GLU A 14 2.04 -4.24 -7.65
C GLU A 14 0.83 -4.31 -6.70
N LEU A 15 0.82 -3.48 -5.65
CA LEU A 15 -0.30 -3.38 -4.72
C LEU A 15 -1.60 -2.99 -5.41
N LEU A 16 -1.57 -1.99 -6.30
CA LEU A 16 -2.75 -1.56 -7.08
C LEU A 16 -3.26 -2.68 -8.00
N GLY A 17 -2.37 -3.42 -8.65
CA GLY A 17 -2.74 -4.52 -9.54
C GLY A 17 -3.46 -5.66 -8.81
N ASP A 18 -3.09 -5.92 -7.56
CA ASP A 18 -3.71 -6.98 -6.75
C ASP A 18 -4.98 -6.51 -6.04
N VAL A 19 -4.96 -5.30 -5.49
CA VAL A 19 -6.15 -4.66 -4.91
C VAL A 19 -7.24 -4.45 -5.97
N ALA A 20 -6.90 -4.12 -7.22
CA ALA A 20 -7.87 -3.95 -8.30
C ALA A 20 -8.62 -5.25 -8.67
N LYS A 21 -8.08 -6.43 -8.31
CA LYS A 21 -8.77 -7.72 -8.48
C LYS A 21 -9.74 -8.01 -7.32
N GLN A 22 -9.66 -7.25 -6.23
CA GLN A 22 -10.53 -7.39 -5.08
C GLN A 22 -11.71 -6.42 -5.17
N LYS A 23 -12.81 -6.77 -4.48
CA LYS A 23 -13.89 -5.81 -4.27
C LYS A 23 -13.51 -4.90 -3.10
N ILE A 24 -12.94 -3.74 -3.41
CA ILE A 24 -12.62 -2.70 -2.41
C ILE A 24 -13.92 -2.20 -1.77
N THR A 25 -13.97 -2.20 -0.44
CA THR A 25 -15.11 -1.70 0.35
C THR A 25 -14.79 -0.40 1.07
N GLY A 26 -13.51 -0.07 1.25
CA GLY A 26 -13.08 1.14 1.92
C GLY A 26 -11.62 1.46 1.63
N VAL A 27 -11.30 2.75 1.59
CA VAL A 27 -9.93 3.25 1.57
C VAL A 27 -9.83 4.37 2.58
N SER A 28 -8.90 4.27 3.53
CA SER A 28 -8.60 5.33 4.47
C SER A 28 -7.12 5.70 4.41
N VAL A 29 -6.85 6.99 4.40
CA VAL A 29 -5.50 7.53 4.41
C VAL A 29 -5.32 8.30 5.71
N ASP A 30 -4.31 7.91 6.48
CA ASP A 30 -3.88 8.65 7.66
C ASP A 30 -2.51 9.26 7.41
N ASN A 31 -2.39 10.54 7.70
CA ASN A 31 -1.14 11.28 7.60
C ASN A 31 -0.85 11.92 8.97
N THR A 32 -0.13 11.18 9.79
CA THR A 32 0.21 11.57 11.15
C THR A 32 1.59 12.24 11.16
N GLU A 33 1.66 13.46 11.68
CA GLU A 33 2.92 14.11 12.02
C GLU A 33 3.18 13.90 13.51
N TYR A 34 4.26 13.20 13.83
CA TYR A 34 4.66 12.94 15.21
C TYR A 34 5.32 14.18 15.82
N GLY A 35 5.30 14.29 17.14
CA GLY A 35 5.83 15.46 17.87
C GLY A 35 7.34 15.68 17.70
N ASP A 36 8.07 14.73 17.13
CA ASP A 36 9.48 14.85 16.76
C ASP A 36 9.69 15.38 15.32
N GLY A 37 8.61 15.73 14.61
CA GLY A 37 8.62 16.22 13.23
C GLY A 37 8.71 15.12 12.18
N SER A 38 8.76 13.85 12.56
CA SER A 38 8.64 12.74 11.61
C SER A 38 7.21 12.62 11.09
N LYS A 39 7.06 12.25 9.82
CA LYS A 39 5.75 12.07 9.16
C LYS A 39 5.52 10.60 8.85
N HIS A 40 4.32 10.12 9.13
CA HIS A 40 3.89 8.76 8.84
C HIS A 40 2.65 8.79 7.94
N LEU A 41 2.79 8.18 6.77
CA LEU A 41 1.69 7.98 5.83
C LEU A 41 1.23 6.52 5.93
N SER A 42 0.00 6.32 6.38
CA SER A 42 -0.68 5.03 6.38
C SER A 42 -1.78 5.01 5.33
N ILE A 43 -1.85 3.93 4.56
CA ILE A 43 -2.94 3.66 3.62
C ILE A 43 -3.53 2.32 4.01
N VAL A 44 -4.79 2.31 4.41
CA VAL A 44 -5.54 1.10 4.75
C VAL A 44 -6.60 0.89 3.69
N ILE A 45 -6.66 -0.34 3.17
CA ILE A 45 -7.56 -0.74 2.10
C ILE A 45 -8.38 -1.92 2.61
N ASP A 46 -9.67 -1.69 2.82
CA ASP A 46 -10.63 -2.74 3.14
C ASP A 46 -11.12 -3.36 1.85
N TYR A 47 -11.08 -4.69 1.77
CA TYR A 47 -11.56 -5.42 0.61
C TYR A 47 -12.25 -6.72 1.02
N VAL A 48 -13.21 -7.15 0.21
CA VAL A 48 -13.75 -8.51 0.30
C VAL A 48 -12.87 -9.41 -0.55
N GLU A 49 -12.24 -10.39 0.11
CA GLU A 49 -11.41 -11.39 -0.56
C GLU A 49 -12.25 -12.17 -1.58
N ALA A 50 -11.89 -12.04 -2.87
CA ALA A 50 -12.35 -12.96 -3.89
C ALA A 50 -11.50 -14.24 -3.74
N SER A 51 -12.16 -15.36 -3.43
CA SER A 51 -11.54 -16.65 -3.11
C SER A 51 -10.37 -16.99 -4.05
N GLY A 52 -9.16 -17.13 -3.48
CA GLY A 52 -7.96 -17.57 -4.21
C GLY A 52 -6.82 -16.56 -4.29
N THR A 53 -6.89 -15.42 -3.61
CA THR A 53 -5.84 -14.38 -3.68
C THR A 53 -4.99 -14.36 -2.40
N ASN A 54 -4.00 -15.25 -2.30
CA ASN A 54 -2.96 -15.14 -1.27
C ASN A 54 -1.87 -14.17 -1.76
N PHE A 55 -1.54 -13.13 -0.99
CA PHE A 55 -0.39 -12.27 -1.30
C PHE A 55 0.60 -12.17 -0.14
N GLU A 56 1.89 -12.19 -0.51
CA GLU A 56 3.03 -12.00 0.36
C GLU A 56 3.72 -10.70 -0.07
N ILE A 57 3.62 -9.65 0.76
CA ILE A 57 4.34 -8.40 0.52
C ILE A 57 5.80 -8.63 0.90
N LYS A 58 6.67 -8.85 -0.10
CA LYS A 58 8.11 -8.96 0.13
C LYS A 58 8.72 -7.58 0.29
N THR A 59 8.89 -7.14 1.53
CA THR A 59 9.69 -5.95 1.84
C THR A 59 11.16 -6.27 1.58
N GLY A 60 11.71 -5.78 0.47
CA GLY A 60 13.13 -5.98 0.13
C GLY A 60 14.07 -5.42 1.19
N ARG A 61 15.06 -6.21 1.62
CA ARG A 61 16.24 -5.73 2.36
C ARG A 61 17.09 -4.80 1.50
#